data_AF-A0A238LCE5-F1
#
_entry.id   AF-A0A238LCE5-F1
#
_cell.length_a   1.000
_cell.length_b   1.000
_cell.length_c   1.000
_cell.angle_alpha   90.00
_cell.angle_beta   90.00
_cell.angle_gamma   90.00
#
_symmetry.space_group_name_H-M   'P 1'
#
loop_
_entity.id
_entity.type
_entity.pdbx_description
1 polymer ?
#
loop_
_entity_poly.entity_id
_entity_poly.type
_entity_poly.pdbx_seq_one_letter_code
_entity_poly.pdbx_strand_id
1 'polypeptide(L)'
;MANEHSDQTISELSTLLKVQGLSARDRNAGERLLQRLTSPVYIAILGPDRRTASAITSNFDSICKFGLDLAKVRIGDDMSVADIALWCTRSFEESELREWESAPISLKDHSFLVASAPSPERLAALSDISAEEFLGFHVVSDDRMSGPINDLMRDIAQLTRSGLQAASDSAQLFLHKNAQKQADQRGTAKLEPTPTTQPTMESGVSRSDKLAFETALQHLDEHASELLRLSEHNSDSIIDDVLKLCSRASEDLADVISTASSEHPDHDAICDAAYAAVDHITLMSLENDMNAATDAVTVLLQLRNDLSVRVAA
;
A
#
# COMPACT_ATOMS: atom_id res chain seq x y z
N MET A 1 25.22 2.30 3.95
CA MET A 1 24.50 1.97 5.19
C MET A 1 23.03 1.61 4.95
N ALA A 2 22.13 2.51 4.51
CA ALA A 2 20.73 2.13 4.25
C ALA A 2 20.57 1.05 3.14
N ASN A 3 21.32 1.17 2.03
CA ASN A 3 21.30 0.15 0.97
C ASN A 3 21.80 -1.22 1.43
N GLU A 4 22.83 -1.28 2.28
CA GLU A 4 23.42 -2.55 2.73
C GLU A 4 22.45 -3.36 3.61
N HIS A 5 21.63 -2.69 4.42
CA HIS A 5 20.59 -3.35 5.23
C HIS A 5 19.42 -3.86 4.38
N SER A 6 19.04 -3.11 3.33
CA SER A 6 18.01 -3.55 2.39
C SER A 6 18.49 -4.78 1.61
N ASP A 7 19.72 -4.75 1.09
CA ASP A 7 20.31 -5.87 0.35
C ASP A 7 20.42 -7.15 1.20
N GLN A 8 20.79 -7.00 2.47
CA GLN A 8 20.81 -8.12 3.41
C GLN A 8 19.40 -8.68 3.65
N THR A 9 18.41 -7.81 3.89
CA THR A 9 17.01 -8.22 4.11
C THR A 9 16.44 -8.95 2.89
N ILE A 10 16.70 -8.44 1.68
CA ILE A 10 16.32 -9.09 0.41
C ILE A 10 16.96 -10.48 0.29
N SER A 11 18.25 -10.60 0.61
CA SER A 11 18.99 -11.88 0.56
C SER A 11 18.40 -12.91 1.54
N GLU A 12 18.14 -12.50 2.78
CA GLU A 12 17.55 -13.35 3.83
C GLU A 12 16.13 -13.80 3.46
N LEU A 13 15.29 -12.89 2.96
CA LEU A 13 13.93 -13.17 2.50
C LEU A 13 13.95 -14.18 1.32
N SER A 14 14.83 -13.96 0.33
CA SER A 14 14.98 -14.86 -0.80
C SER A 14 15.46 -16.27 -0.38
N THR A 15 16.27 -16.35 0.67
CA THR A 15 16.76 -17.61 1.22
C THR A 15 15.64 -18.34 1.94
N LEU A 16 14.87 -17.63 2.76
CA LEU A 16 13.73 -18.19 3.49
C LEU A 16 12.66 -18.74 2.52
N LEU A 17 12.33 -18.01 1.45
CA LEU A 17 11.36 -18.45 0.44
C LEU A 17 11.76 -19.73 -0.30
N LYS A 18 13.06 -20.03 -0.40
CA LYS A 18 13.57 -21.27 -0.99
C LYS A 18 13.48 -22.48 -0.06
N VAL A 19 13.27 -22.27 1.24
CA VAL A 19 13.14 -23.37 2.21
C VAL A 19 11.78 -24.04 2.05
N GLN A 20 11.79 -25.38 1.93
CA GLN A 20 10.54 -26.16 1.97
C GLN A 20 10.01 -26.21 3.40
N GLY A 21 8.71 -25.93 3.59
CA GLY A 21 8.06 -25.92 4.90
C GLY A 21 7.30 -24.64 5.25
N LEU A 22 7.44 -23.57 4.46
CA LEU A 22 6.56 -22.40 4.57
C LEU A 22 5.14 -22.75 4.12
N SER A 23 4.16 -22.26 4.87
CA SER A 23 2.76 -22.27 4.45
C SER A 23 2.60 -21.49 3.14
N ALA A 24 1.56 -21.79 2.35
CA ALA A 24 1.29 -21.05 1.11
C ALA A 24 1.08 -19.54 1.41
N ARG A 25 0.41 -19.22 2.52
CA ARG A 25 0.22 -17.85 3.01
C ARG A 25 1.55 -17.15 3.28
N ASP A 26 2.43 -17.74 4.09
CA ASP A 26 3.72 -17.13 4.42
C ASP A 26 4.60 -16.99 3.17
N ARG A 27 4.56 -17.96 2.24
CA ARG A 27 5.28 -17.85 0.97
C ARG A 27 4.80 -16.66 0.13
N ASN A 28 3.48 -16.53 -0.06
CA ASN A 28 2.91 -15.41 -0.81
C ASN A 28 3.22 -14.05 -0.17
N ALA A 29 3.12 -13.95 1.16
CA ALA A 29 3.47 -12.74 1.90
C ALA A 29 4.95 -12.37 1.72
N GLY A 30 5.85 -13.36 1.85
CA GLY A 30 7.27 -13.14 1.62
C GLY A 30 7.60 -12.78 0.17
N GLU A 31 6.94 -13.39 -0.83
CA GLU A 31 7.10 -13.05 -2.24
C GLU A 31 6.66 -11.61 -2.54
N ARG A 32 5.54 -11.15 -1.96
CA ARG A 32 5.06 -9.77 -2.07
C ARG A 32 6.04 -8.77 -1.45
N LEU A 33 6.56 -9.06 -0.25
CA LEU A 33 7.57 -8.23 0.39
C LEU A 33 8.86 -8.17 -0.44
N LEU A 34 9.28 -9.31 -1.01
CA LEU A 34 10.43 -9.35 -1.91
C LEU A 34 10.18 -8.48 -3.15
N GLN A 35 9.01 -8.61 -3.76
CA GLN A 35 8.62 -7.83 -4.91
C GLN A 35 8.61 -6.34 -4.59
N ARG A 36 8.04 -5.92 -3.45
CA ARG A 36 7.99 -4.51 -3.02
C ARG A 36 9.37 -3.92 -2.77
N LEU A 37 10.30 -4.69 -2.21
CA LEU A 37 11.68 -4.26 -1.97
C LEU A 37 12.54 -4.20 -3.24
N THR A 38 12.17 -4.95 -4.29
CA THR A 38 12.97 -5.09 -5.52
C THR A 38 12.36 -4.40 -6.73
N SER A 39 11.08 -4.03 -6.66
CA SER A 39 10.39 -3.37 -7.77
C SER A 39 10.80 -1.91 -7.89
N PRO A 40 10.92 -1.40 -9.12
CA PRO A 40 11.13 0.01 -9.34
C PRO A 40 9.91 0.83 -8.93
N VAL A 41 10.13 2.03 -8.39
CA VAL A 41 9.09 3.00 -8.09
C VAL A 41 8.76 3.77 -9.36
N TYR A 42 7.52 3.75 -9.81
CA TYR A 42 7.07 4.45 -11.00
C TYR A 42 6.55 5.84 -10.67
N ILE A 43 7.16 6.84 -11.29
CA ILE A 43 6.74 8.24 -11.18
C ILE A 43 6.07 8.63 -12.49
N ALA A 44 4.78 8.97 -12.43
CA ALA A 44 4.06 9.52 -13.56
C ALA A 44 4.12 11.05 -13.53
N ILE A 45 4.47 11.64 -14.66
CA ILE A 45 4.36 13.09 -14.88
C ILE A 45 3.12 13.32 -15.73
N LEU A 46 2.11 13.90 -15.09
CA LEU A 46 0.76 14.09 -15.59
C LEU A 46 0.48 15.58 -15.82
N GLY A 47 -0.67 15.88 -16.43
CA GLY A 47 -1.17 17.24 -16.58
C GLY A 47 -0.76 17.94 -17.89
N PRO A 48 -1.38 19.10 -18.16
CA PRO A 48 -1.32 19.75 -19.47
C PRO A 48 -0.01 20.49 -19.74
N ASP A 49 0.77 20.86 -18.71
CA ASP A 49 2.02 21.61 -18.94
C ASP A 49 3.19 20.69 -19.33
N ARG A 50 3.24 20.37 -20.62
CA ARG A 50 4.30 19.54 -21.21
C ARG A 50 5.70 20.16 -21.12
N ARG A 51 5.83 21.48 -20.91
CA ARG A 51 7.15 22.12 -20.75
C ARG A 51 7.74 21.78 -19.38
N THR A 52 6.95 21.95 -18.33
CA THR A 52 7.33 21.58 -16.97
C THR A 52 7.63 20.08 -16.89
N ALA A 53 6.80 19.26 -17.53
CA ALA A 53 7.02 17.81 -17.59
C ALA A 53 8.36 17.44 -18.25
N SER A 54 8.69 18.08 -19.39
CA SER A 54 9.97 17.87 -20.07
C SER A 54 11.16 18.34 -19.23
N ALA A 55 11.03 19.47 -18.53
CA ALA A 55 12.07 19.99 -17.66
C ALA A 55 12.39 19.04 -16.50
N ILE A 56 11.36 18.50 -15.84
CA ILE A 56 11.53 17.49 -14.78
C ILE A 56 12.25 16.26 -15.33
N THR A 57 11.79 15.74 -16.46
CA THR A 57 12.35 14.52 -17.07
C THR A 57 13.81 14.70 -17.47
N SER A 58 14.17 15.84 -18.07
CA SER A 58 15.57 16.13 -18.48
C SER A 58 16.53 16.29 -17.30
N ASN A 59 16.03 16.61 -16.11
CA ASN A 59 16.85 16.68 -14.92
C ASN A 59 16.94 15.33 -14.18
N PHE A 60 16.01 14.39 -14.43
CA PHE A 60 15.84 13.18 -13.62
C PHE A 60 17.08 12.28 -13.58
N ASP A 61 17.83 12.18 -14.68
CA ASP A 61 19.08 11.40 -14.72
C ASP A 61 20.18 12.00 -13.82
N SER A 62 20.17 13.32 -13.61
CA SER A 62 21.11 13.99 -12.71
C SER A 62 20.74 13.81 -11.23
N ILE A 63 19.55 13.26 -10.96
CA ILE A 63 18.89 13.18 -9.66
C ILE A 63 19.07 11.80 -9.01
N CYS A 64 19.60 10.79 -9.70
CA CYS A 64 20.02 9.51 -9.07
C CYS A 64 20.94 9.71 -7.84
N LYS A 65 21.60 10.88 -7.74
CA LYS A 65 22.37 11.33 -6.57
C LYS A 65 21.57 11.37 -5.25
N PHE A 66 20.24 11.39 -5.31
CA PHE A 66 19.36 11.37 -4.14
C PHE A 66 18.92 9.95 -3.73
N GLY A 67 19.48 8.90 -4.34
CA GLY A 67 19.16 7.51 -4.00
C GLY A 67 17.86 7.02 -4.63
N LEU A 68 17.48 7.58 -5.78
CA LEU A 68 16.33 7.17 -6.58
C LEU A 68 16.70 6.09 -7.61
N ASP A 69 17.61 5.17 -7.26
CA ASP A 69 18.18 4.17 -8.19
C ASP A 69 17.13 3.21 -8.76
N LEU A 70 15.98 3.08 -8.08
CA LEU A 70 14.83 2.27 -8.48
C LEU A 70 13.72 3.08 -9.14
N ALA A 71 13.84 4.41 -9.26
CA ALA A 71 12.75 5.21 -9.80
C ALA A 71 12.72 5.20 -11.33
N LYS A 72 11.53 5.08 -11.92
CA LYS A 72 11.28 5.16 -13.36
C LYS A 72 10.25 6.25 -13.65
N VAL A 73 10.64 7.21 -14.48
CA VAL A 73 9.75 8.31 -14.89
C VAL A 73 9.04 7.99 -16.20
N ARG A 74 7.74 8.29 -16.25
CA ARG A 74 6.95 8.27 -17.48
C ARG A 74 6.16 9.56 -17.62
N ILE A 75 6.16 10.12 -18.82
CA ILE A 75 5.20 11.17 -19.20
C ILE A 75 4.06 10.45 -19.92
N GLY A 76 2.83 10.68 -19.50
CA GLY A 76 1.66 10.08 -20.13
C GLY A 76 0.40 10.37 -19.34
N ASP A 77 -0.68 9.70 -19.71
CA ASP A 77 -1.99 9.87 -19.10
C ASP A 77 -2.44 8.58 -18.35
N ASP A 78 -1.59 7.53 -18.37
CA ASP A 78 -1.84 6.27 -17.68
C ASP A 78 -1.44 6.37 -16.20
N MET A 79 -2.45 6.58 -15.36
CA MET A 79 -2.32 6.69 -13.91
C MET A 79 -2.27 5.34 -13.19
N SER A 80 -2.61 4.24 -13.87
CA SER A 80 -2.80 2.93 -13.23
C SER A 80 -1.49 2.24 -12.82
N VAL A 81 -0.38 2.65 -13.42
CA VAL A 81 0.94 2.02 -13.26
C VAL A 81 1.91 2.84 -12.43
N ALA A 82 1.44 3.94 -11.82
CA ALA A 82 2.28 4.88 -11.10
C ALA A 82 2.15 4.71 -9.59
N ASP A 83 3.28 4.82 -8.89
CA ASP A 83 3.34 4.85 -7.43
C ASP A 83 3.32 6.31 -6.92
N ILE A 84 3.82 7.25 -7.73
CA ILE A 84 3.89 8.68 -7.41
C ILE A 84 3.42 9.49 -8.62
N ALA A 85 2.58 10.50 -8.41
CA ALA A 85 2.12 11.41 -9.46
C ALA A 85 2.70 12.81 -9.32
N LEU A 86 3.19 13.37 -10.42
CA LEU A 86 3.59 14.77 -10.54
C LEU A 86 2.64 15.47 -11.49
N TRP A 87 1.67 16.22 -10.96
CA TRP A 87 0.71 16.96 -11.77
C TRP A 87 1.28 18.31 -12.21
N CYS A 88 1.63 18.42 -13.49
CA CYS A 88 2.22 19.63 -14.07
C CYS A 88 1.15 20.56 -14.63
N THR A 89 1.00 21.74 -14.01
CA THR A 89 -0.03 22.70 -14.38
C THR A 89 0.48 24.15 -14.44
N ARG A 90 -0.37 25.02 -15.00
CA ARG A 90 -0.21 26.49 -14.95
C ARG A 90 -1.30 27.14 -14.12
N SER A 91 -2.50 26.62 -14.25
CA SER A 91 -3.68 27.16 -13.60
C SER A 91 -4.40 26.12 -12.77
N PHE A 92 -4.49 24.84 -13.12
CA PHE A 92 -5.38 23.87 -12.46
C PHE A 92 -6.83 24.33 -12.57
N GLU A 93 -7.35 24.18 -13.78
CA GLU A 93 -8.73 24.55 -14.12
C GLU A 93 -9.70 23.37 -13.94
N GLU A 94 -11.00 23.62 -14.10
CA GLU A 94 -12.05 22.62 -13.88
C GLU A 94 -11.88 21.36 -14.75
N SER A 95 -11.31 21.49 -15.96
CA SER A 95 -11.00 20.34 -16.81
C SER A 95 -9.91 19.44 -16.21
N GLU A 96 -8.90 20.05 -15.58
CA GLU A 96 -7.83 19.32 -14.89
C GLU A 96 -8.35 18.67 -13.62
N LEU A 97 -9.21 19.37 -12.86
CA LEU A 97 -9.85 18.82 -11.67
C LEU A 97 -10.66 17.57 -12.01
N ARG A 98 -11.47 17.57 -13.08
CA ARG A 98 -12.25 16.38 -13.47
C ARG A 98 -11.36 15.19 -13.84
N GLU A 99 -10.23 15.45 -14.49
CA GLU A 99 -9.26 14.41 -14.80
C GLU A 99 -8.61 13.89 -13.51
N TRP A 100 -8.23 14.79 -12.61
CA TRP A 100 -7.68 14.46 -11.30
C TRP A 100 -8.66 13.69 -10.40
N GLU A 101 -9.95 14.04 -10.43
CA GLU A 101 -11.00 13.34 -9.67
C GLU A 101 -11.05 11.85 -10.02
N SER A 102 -10.80 11.51 -11.28
CA SER A 102 -10.76 10.12 -11.78
C SER A 102 -9.49 9.34 -11.42
N ALA A 103 -8.47 10.02 -10.86
CA ALA A 103 -7.22 9.37 -10.47
C ALA A 103 -7.44 8.34 -9.34
N PRO A 104 -6.71 7.22 -9.33
CA PRO A 104 -6.75 6.26 -8.24
C PRO A 104 -6.41 6.92 -6.89
N ILE A 105 -7.14 6.55 -5.84
CA ILE A 105 -6.96 7.18 -4.52
C ILE A 105 -5.54 6.99 -3.96
N SER A 106 -4.97 5.80 -4.16
CA SER A 106 -3.59 5.48 -3.78
C SER A 106 -2.56 6.40 -4.45
N LEU A 107 -2.86 6.87 -5.67
CA LEU A 107 -1.99 7.79 -6.39
C LEU A 107 -2.13 9.23 -5.86
N LYS A 108 -3.34 9.64 -5.42
CA LYS A 108 -3.59 10.97 -4.85
C LYS A 108 -2.81 11.17 -3.56
N ASP A 109 -2.74 10.14 -2.70
CA ASP A 109 -1.98 10.16 -1.44
C ASP A 109 -0.47 10.37 -1.64
N HIS A 110 0.03 10.06 -2.84
CA HIS A 110 1.45 10.14 -3.20
C HIS A 110 1.67 11.10 -4.37
N SER A 111 0.95 12.23 -4.38
CA SER A 111 0.95 13.18 -5.49
C SER A 111 1.52 14.54 -5.14
N PHE A 112 2.19 15.17 -6.10
CA PHE A 112 2.70 16.54 -5.97
C PHE A 112 2.13 17.42 -7.08
N LEU A 113 1.69 18.63 -6.71
CA LEU A 113 1.32 19.65 -7.65
C LEU A 113 2.56 20.45 -8.06
N VAL A 114 2.82 20.55 -9.37
CA VAL A 114 3.97 21.28 -9.91
C VAL A 114 3.49 22.39 -10.84
N ALA A 115 3.67 23.64 -10.41
CA ALA A 115 3.24 24.81 -11.15
C ALA A 115 4.40 25.49 -11.90
N SER A 116 4.14 25.92 -13.14
CA SER A 116 5.08 26.71 -13.94
C SER A 116 4.90 28.21 -13.70
N ALA A 117 5.84 28.82 -12.97
CA ALA A 117 5.93 30.28 -12.74
C ALA A 117 4.57 31.02 -12.62
N PRO A 118 3.69 30.65 -11.68
CA PRO A 118 2.37 31.26 -11.54
C PRO A 118 2.49 32.73 -11.11
N SER A 119 1.49 33.56 -11.47
CA SER A 119 1.35 34.90 -10.88
C SER A 119 1.11 34.80 -9.35
N PRO A 120 1.40 35.84 -8.55
CA PRO A 120 1.18 35.78 -7.10
C PRO A 120 -0.26 35.42 -6.70
N GLU A 121 -1.25 35.94 -7.43
CA GLU A 121 -2.67 35.60 -7.24
C GLU A 121 -2.93 34.12 -7.53
N ARG A 122 -2.33 33.59 -8.61
CA ARG A 122 -2.50 32.18 -8.97
C ARG A 122 -1.73 31.25 -8.04
N LEU A 123 -0.59 31.69 -7.53
CA LEU A 123 0.21 30.97 -6.55
C LEU A 123 -0.59 30.71 -5.28
N ALA A 124 -1.29 31.74 -4.77
CA ALA A 124 -2.16 31.59 -3.60
C ALA A 124 -3.28 30.58 -3.87
N ALA A 125 -4.00 30.72 -4.98
CA ALA A 125 -5.08 29.81 -5.33
C ALA A 125 -4.61 28.35 -5.51
N LEU A 126 -3.45 28.15 -6.15
CA LEU A 126 -2.86 26.81 -6.31
C LEU A 126 -2.37 26.23 -4.99
N SER A 127 -1.88 27.07 -4.08
CA SER A 127 -1.47 26.65 -2.74
C SER A 127 -2.65 26.12 -1.93
N ASP A 128 -3.82 26.77 -2.04
CA ASP A 128 -5.03 26.33 -1.34
C ASP A 128 -5.50 24.97 -1.90
N ILE A 129 -5.57 24.83 -3.23
CA ILE A 129 -5.90 23.55 -3.88
C ILE A 129 -4.92 22.46 -3.48
N SER A 130 -3.61 22.77 -3.48
CA SER A 130 -2.59 21.79 -3.15
C SER A 130 -2.70 21.30 -1.71
N ALA A 131 -3.14 22.14 -0.77
CA ALA A 131 -3.28 21.74 0.62
C ALA A 131 -4.41 20.74 0.86
N GLU A 132 -5.39 20.70 -0.05
CA GLU A 132 -6.55 19.80 0.04
C GLU A 132 -6.36 18.51 -0.76
N GLU A 133 -5.72 18.58 -1.93
CA GLU A 133 -5.74 17.51 -2.93
C GLU A 133 -4.38 16.81 -3.17
N PHE A 134 -3.28 17.40 -2.71
CA PHE A 134 -1.92 16.93 -3.03
C PHE A 134 -1.05 16.83 -1.77
N LEU A 135 -0.05 15.94 -1.79
CA LEU A 135 0.92 15.79 -0.71
C LEU A 135 1.86 16.99 -0.59
N GLY A 136 2.15 17.67 -1.71
CA GLY A 136 3.04 18.82 -1.72
C GLY A 136 2.93 19.69 -2.97
N PHE A 137 3.41 20.93 -2.85
CA PHE A 137 3.35 21.95 -3.90
C PHE A 137 4.74 22.49 -4.25
N HIS A 138 5.08 22.48 -5.54
CA HIS A 138 6.35 23.01 -6.04
C HIS A 138 6.16 23.96 -7.20
N VAL A 139 6.91 25.08 -7.17
CA VAL A 139 6.93 26.04 -8.26
C VAL A 139 8.23 25.90 -9.03
N VAL A 140 8.12 25.56 -10.31
CA VAL A 140 9.25 25.44 -11.22
C VAL A 140 9.25 26.63 -12.18
N SER A 141 10.39 27.32 -12.29
CA SER A 141 10.56 28.47 -13.18
C SER A 141 11.68 28.19 -14.18
N ASP A 142 11.44 28.51 -15.46
CA ASP A 142 12.35 28.26 -16.60
C ASP A 142 13.78 28.80 -16.40
N ASP A 143 13.93 29.91 -15.67
CA ASP A 143 15.17 30.71 -15.69
C ASP A 143 16.19 30.34 -14.59
N ARG A 144 15.80 29.49 -13.61
CA ARG A 144 16.64 29.07 -12.47
C ARG A 144 16.33 27.64 -12.00
N MET A 145 16.28 26.70 -12.94
CA MET A 145 15.71 25.36 -12.77
C MET A 145 16.36 24.45 -11.72
N SER A 146 17.53 24.77 -11.15
CA SER A 146 18.21 23.82 -10.24
C SER A 146 17.63 23.80 -8.83
N GLY A 147 17.21 24.94 -8.27
CA GLY A 147 16.78 24.99 -6.85
C GLY A 147 15.47 24.24 -6.59
N PRO A 148 14.34 24.73 -7.15
CA PRO A 148 13.03 24.16 -6.85
C PRO A 148 12.84 22.72 -7.33
N ILE A 149 13.46 22.33 -8.46
CA ILE A 149 13.44 20.94 -8.91
C ILE A 149 14.22 20.05 -7.93
N ASN A 150 15.35 20.51 -7.37
CA ASN A 150 16.07 19.73 -6.37
C ASN A 150 15.26 19.54 -5.09
N ASP A 151 14.42 20.52 -4.72
CA ASP A 151 13.56 20.40 -3.54
C ASP A 151 12.43 19.39 -3.80
N LEU A 152 11.72 19.48 -4.94
CA LEU A 152 10.76 18.46 -5.36
C LEU A 152 11.36 17.06 -5.33
N MET A 153 12.57 16.92 -5.85
CA MET A 153 13.22 15.62 -5.97
C MET A 153 13.73 15.08 -4.63
N ARG A 154 14.12 15.97 -3.72
CA ARG A 154 14.42 15.61 -2.34
C ARG A 154 13.19 15.05 -1.66
N ASP A 155 12.03 15.67 -1.86
CA ASP A 155 10.78 15.26 -1.24
C ASP A 155 10.30 13.92 -1.80
N ILE A 156 10.35 13.72 -3.12
CA ILE A 156 10.11 12.42 -3.77
C ILE A 156 11.08 11.35 -3.24
N ALA A 157 12.37 11.68 -3.12
CA ALA A 157 13.38 10.75 -2.57
C ALA A 157 13.14 10.45 -1.09
N GLN A 158 12.62 11.39 -0.32
CA GLN A 158 12.23 11.16 1.08
C GLN A 158 11.01 10.24 1.16
N LEU A 159 9.97 10.48 0.35
CA LEU A 159 8.78 9.65 0.28
C LEU A 159 9.13 8.20 -0.12
N THR A 160 9.93 8.05 -1.18
CA THR A 160 10.41 6.75 -1.67
C THR A 160 11.20 6.01 -0.60
N ARG A 161 12.13 6.69 0.09
CA ARG A 161 12.91 6.09 1.18
C ARG A 161 12.04 5.68 2.35
N SER A 162 11.05 6.48 2.72
CA SER A 162 10.11 6.14 3.78
C SER A 162 9.31 4.88 3.44
N GLY A 163 8.79 4.80 2.21
CA GLY A 163 8.06 3.61 1.75
C GLY A 163 8.92 2.35 1.70
N LEU A 164 10.17 2.47 1.24
CA LEU A 164 11.12 1.35 1.24
C LEU A 164 11.55 0.94 2.64
N GLN A 165 11.74 1.89 3.56
CA GLN A 165 12.06 1.61 4.95
C GLN A 165 10.92 0.82 5.62
N ALA A 166 9.68 1.27 5.45
CA ALA A 166 8.51 0.56 5.97
C ALA A 166 8.39 -0.87 5.40
N ALA A 167 8.69 -1.06 4.11
CA ALA A 167 8.73 -2.38 3.49
C ALA A 167 9.86 -3.26 4.09
N SER A 168 11.04 -2.68 4.34
CA SER A 168 12.16 -3.37 4.98
C SER A 168 11.83 -3.79 6.40
N ASP A 169 11.22 -2.91 7.19
CA ASP A 169 10.82 -3.20 8.56
C ASP A 169 9.77 -4.33 8.60
N SER A 170 8.81 -4.29 7.68
CA SER A 170 7.81 -5.35 7.49
C SER A 170 8.45 -6.70 7.14
N ALA A 171 9.46 -6.69 6.25
CA ALA A 171 10.22 -7.87 5.89
C ALA A 171 11.03 -8.43 7.08
N GLN A 172 11.64 -7.58 7.90
CA GLN A 172 12.35 -8.00 9.10
C GLN A 172 11.41 -8.64 10.14
N LEU A 173 10.24 -8.05 10.37
CA LEU A 173 9.22 -8.63 11.23
C LEU A 173 8.75 -9.99 10.71
N PHE A 174 8.55 -10.11 9.40
CA PHE A 174 8.18 -11.37 8.75
C PHE A 174 9.26 -12.45 8.93
N LEU A 175 10.53 -12.10 8.74
CA LEU A 175 11.67 -13.00 8.96
C LEU A 175 11.73 -13.47 10.42
N HIS A 176 11.57 -12.56 11.39
CA HIS A 176 11.61 -12.90 12.80
C HIS A 176 10.46 -13.83 13.21
N LYS A 177 9.23 -13.55 12.76
CA LYS A 177 8.06 -14.40 13.00
C LYS A 177 8.26 -15.82 12.45
N ASN A 178 8.80 -15.95 11.24
CA ASN A 178 9.02 -17.26 10.63
C ASN A 178 10.21 -18.03 11.22
N ALA A 179 11.26 -17.33 11.65
CA ALA A 179 12.37 -17.95 12.37
C ALA A 179 11.91 -18.58 13.70
N GLN A 180 11.03 -17.90 14.44
CA GLN A 180 10.44 -18.42 15.68
C GLN A 180 9.55 -19.65 15.42
N LYS A 181 8.64 -19.60 14.43
CA LYS A 181 7.82 -20.75 14.04
C LYS A 181 8.67 -21.98 13.70
N GLN A 182 9.79 -21.80 12.99
CA GLN A 182 10.70 -22.90 12.67
C GLN A 182 11.44 -23.45 13.91
N ALA A 183 11.80 -22.59 14.87
CA ALA A 183 12.41 -23.03 16.13
C ALA A 183 11.42 -23.86 16.97
N ASP A 184 10.16 -23.41 17.07
CA ASP A 184 9.12 -24.12 17.81
C ASP A 184 8.78 -25.48 17.17
N GLN A 185 8.71 -25.54 15.84
CA GLN A 185 8.49 -26.80 15.10
C GLN A 185 9.65 -27.79 15.24
N ARG A 186 10.90 -27.31 15.36
CA ARG A 186 12.06 -28.17 15.67
C ARG A 186 12.06 -28.67 17.11
N GLY A 187 11.46 -27.93 18.04
CA GLY A 187 11.29 -28.34 19.43
C GLY A 187 10.26 -29.45 19.65
N THR A 188 9.30 -29.62 18.73
CA THR A 188 8.18 -30.57 18.87
C THR A 188 8.28 -31.83 18.00
N ALA A 189 9.40 -32.05 17.31
CA ALA A 189 9.55 -33.20 16.41
C ALA A 189 9.86 -34.53 17.13
N LYS A 190 8.84 -35.14 17.74
CA LYS A 190 8.74 -36.60 17.83
C LYS A 190 7.27 -37.05 17.75
N LEU A 191 6.83 -37.34 16.53
CA LEU A 191 6.06 -38.53 16.11
C LEU A 191 5.42 -38.26 14.73
N GLU A 192 6.01 -38.83 13.69
CA GLU A 192 5.31 -39.30 12.47
C GLU A 192 4.78 -40.73 12.73
N PRO A 193 3.88 -41.33 11.91
CA PRO A 193 3.71 -41.19 10.44
C PRO A 193 2.21 -41.06 10.00
N THR A 194 1.73 -40.96 8.75
CA THR A 194 2.13 -41.26 7.36
C THR A 194 1.07 -40.59 6.42
N PRO A 195 1.26 -40.50 5.08
CA PRO A 195 0.47 -39.65 4.17
C PRO A 195 -0.73 -40.36 3.53
N THR A 196 -1.74 -39.61 3.06
CA THR A 196 -2.76 -40.09 2.10
C THR A 196 -3.18 -38.99 1.12
N THR A 197 -2.68 -39.14 -0.10
CA THR A 197 -3.25 -38.95 -1.45
C THR A 197 -4.56 -38.17 -1.64
N GLN A 198 -4.49 -37.12 -2.47
CA GLN A 198 -5.62 -36.41 -3.12
C GLN A 198 -6.28 -37.25 -4.24
N PRO A 199 -7.51 -36.87 -4.64
CA PRO A 199 -7.77 -36.71 -6.07
C PRO A 199 -8.43 -35.36 -6.45
N THR A 200 -8.08 -34.93 -7.67
CA THR A 200 -8.50 -33.74 -8.43
C THR A 200 -9.84 -33.96 -9.17
N MET A 201 -10.42 -32.84 -9.65
CA MET A 201 -11.55 -32.60 -10.59
C MET A 201 -12.87 -32.23 -9.87
N GLU A 202 -13.66 -31.21 -10.23
CA GLU A 202 -13.87 -30.51 -11.51
C GLU A 202 -14.67 -29.19 -11.28
N SER A 203 -14.40 -28.19 -12.13
CA SER A 203 -15.13 -26.97 -12.53
C SER A 203 -16.47 -26.55 -11.86
N GLY A 204 -16.46 -25.37 -11.24
CA GLY A 204 -17.64 -24.62 -10.74
C GLY A 204 -17.41 -23.10 -10.67
N VAL A 205 -16.89 -22.50 -11.75
CA VAL A 205 -16.23 -21.17 -11.79
C VAL A 205 -17.20 -19.98 -11.93
N SER A 206 -18.22 -19.85 -11.07
CA SER A 206 -18.97 -18.58 -11.01
C SER A 206 -19.76 -18.37 -9.71
N ARG A 207 -20.01 -19.44 -8.94
CA ARG A 207 -20.69 -19.35 -7.64
C ARG A 207 -19.72 -19.18 -6.46
N SER A 208 -18.47 -19.60 -6.65
CA SER A 208 -17.44 -19.64 -5.60
C SER A 208 -16.96 -18.24 -5.18
N ASP A 209 -16.92 -17.29 -6.12
CA ASP A 209 -16.34 -15.97 -5.90
C ASP A 209 -17.27 -15.05 -5.10
N LYS A 210 -18.57 -15.04 -5.44
CA LYS A 210 -19.59 -14.37 -4.61
C LYS A 210 -19.66 -14.95 -3.21
N LEU A 211 -19.56 -16.27 -3.07
CA LEU A 211 -19.54 -16.92 -1.76
C LEU A 211 -18.33 -16.50 -0.92
N ALA A 212 -17.15 -16.33 -1.51
CA ALA A 212 -15.96 -15.88 -0.78
C ALA A 212 -16.10 -14.44 -0.28
N PHE A 213 -16.56 -13.52 -1.12
CA PHE A 213 -16.77 -12.13 -0.71
C PHE A 213 -17.96 -11.98 0.27
N GLU A 214 -19.02 -12.76 0.10
CA GLU A 214 -20.13 -12.84 1.08
C GLU A 214 -19.65 -13.40 2.42
N THR A 215 -18.78 -14.41 2.41
CA THR A 215 -18.16 -14.97 3.62
C THR A 215 -17.28 -13.92 4.32
N ALA A 216 -16.47 -13.19 3.55
CA ALA A 216 -15.66 -12.08 4.03
C ALA A 216 -16.50 -10.96 4.67
N LEU A 217 -17.62 -10.57 4.05
CA LEU A 217 -18.56 -9.61 4.61
C LEU A 217 -19.24 -10.14 5.89
N GLN A 218 -19.58 -11.43 5.93
CA GLN A 218 -20.14 -12.06 7.13
C GLN A 218 -19.15 -12.00 8.31
N HIS A 219 -17.87 -12.29 8.09
CA HIS A 219 -16.84 -12.16 9.13
C HIS A 219 -16.71 -10.73 9.64
N LEU A 220 -16.78 -9.73 8.75
CA LEU A 220 -16.77 -8.32 9.16
C LEU A 220 -17.99 -7.94 10.00
N ASP A 221 -19.18 -8.44 9.68
CA ASP A 221 -20.40 -8.18 10.46
C ASP A 221 -20.35 -8.89 11.84
N GLU A 222 -19.74 -10.06 11.94
CA GLU A 222 -19.47 -10.77 13.20
C GLU A 222 -18.52 -9.95 14.10
N HIS A 223 -17.42 -9.44 13.55
CA HIS A 223 -16.47 -8.58 14.29
C HIS A 223 -17.07 -7.23 14.66
N ALA A 224 -17.93 -6.63 13.81
CA ALA A 224 -18.66 -5.41 14.15
C ALA A 224 -19.60 -5.61 15.34
N SER A 225 -20.25 -6.78 15.43
CA SER A 225 -21.10 -7.14 16.56
C SER A 225 -20.29 -7.31 17.86
N GLU A 226 -19.06 -7.80 17.77
CA GLU A 226 -18.14 -7.88 18.91
C GLU A 226 -17.64 -6.50 19.35
N LEU A 227 -17.37 -5.60 18.40
CA LEU A 227 -16.97 -4.23 18.68
C LEU A 227 -18.07 -3.45 19.42
N LEU A 228 -19.33 -3.66 19.04
CA LEU A 228 -20.48 -3.10 19.76
C LEU A 228 -20.56 -3.61 21.21
N ARG A 229 -20.29 -4.89 21.45
CA ARG A 229 -20.26 -5.44 22.82
C ARG A 229 -19.11 -4.87 23.66
N LEU A 230 -17.95 -4.63 23.05
CA LEU A 230 -16.84 -3.93 23.71
C LEU A 230 -17.23 -2.50 24.09
N SER A 231 -17.99 -1.80 23.24
CA SER A 231 -18.47 -0.44 23.56
C SER A 231 -19.48 -0.39 24.72
N GLU A 232 -20.23 -1.48 24.94
CA GLU A 232 -21.16 -1.61 26.07
C GLU A 232 -20.45 -1.92 27.39
N HIS A 233 -19.23 -2.46 27.33
CA HIS A 233 -18.41 -2.80 28.49
C HIS A 233 -17.30 -1.77 28.63
N ASN A 234 -17.53 -0.72 29.41
CA ASN A 234 -16.52 0.28 29.77
C ASN A 234 -15.36 -0.39 30.55
N SER A 235 -14.39 -0.94 29.82
CA SER A 235 -13.13 -1.45 30.34
C SER A 235 -12.04 -0.39 30.26
N ASP A 236 -11.10 -0.42 31.21
CA ASP A 236 -9.92 0.45 31.19
C ASP A 236 -8.96 0.10 30.01
N SER A 237 -9.18 -1.03 29.33
CA SER A 237 -8.39 -1.54 28.19
C SER A 237 -9.09 -1.41 26.84
N ILE A 238 -10.17 -0.64 26.74
CA ILE A 238 -11.03 -0.60 25.53
C ILE A 238 -10.26 -0.31 24.24
N ILE A 239 -9.22 0.52 24.29
CA ILE A 239 -8.37 0.87 23.13
C ILE A 239 -7.59 -0.37 22.63
N ASP A 240 -6.92 -1.08 23.53
CA ASP A 240 -6.16 -2.29 23.24
C ASP A 240 -7.08 -3.42 22.76
N ASP A 241 -8.26 -3.54 23.35
CA ASP A 241 -9.27 -4.53 22.95
C ASP A 241 -9.83 -4.24 21.54
N VAL A 242 -10.10 -2.97 21.22
CA VAL A 242 -10.53 -2.55 19.87
C VAL A 242 -9.44 -2.79 18.83
N LEU A 243 -8.18 -2.44 19.14
CA LEU A 243 -7.07 -2.63 18.21
C LEU A 243 -6.83 -4.12 17.94
N LYS A 244 -6.83 -4.97 18.97
CA LYS A 244 -6.74 -6.44 18.80
C LYS A 244 -7.88 -7.00 17.96
N LEU A 245 -9.10 -6.53 18.20
CA LEU A 245 -10.26 -6.95 17.42
C LEU A 245 -10.10 -6.53 15.96
N CYS A 246 -9.63 -5.30 15.70
CA CYS A 246 -9.40 -4.82 14.35
C CYS A 246 -8.28 -5.62 13.63
N SER A 247 -7.18 -5.92 14.32
CA SER A 247 -6.11 -6.76 13.77
C SER A 247 -6.66 -8.12 13.37
N ARG A 248 -7.37 -8.80 14.26
CA ARG A 248 -7.97 -10.11 13.98
C ARG A 248 -8.96 -10.04 12.81
N ALA A 249 -9.82 -9.03 12.77
CA ALA A 249 -10.78 -8.84 11.69
C ALA A 249 -10.10 -8.66 10.33
N SER A 250 -9.04 -7.85 10.26
CA SER A 250 -8.28 -7.65 9.03
C SER A 250 -7.52 -8.91 8.58
N GLU A 251 -6.98 -9.69 9.52
CA GLU A 251 -6.26 -10.93 9.25
C GLU A 251 -7.21 -12.02 8.74
N ASP A 252 -8.35 -12.22 9.42
CA ASP A 252 -9.39 -13.18 9.01
C ASP A 252 -9.90 -12.84 7.60
N LEU A 253 -10.09 -11.55 7.33
CA LEU A 253 -10.56 -11.05 6.04
C LEU A 253 -9.55 -11.30 4.92
N ALA A 254 -8.28 -10.96 5.14
CA ALA A 254 -7.21 -11.24 4.19
C ALA A 254 -7.07 -12.75 3.94
N ASP A 255 -7.29 -13.59 4.96
CA ASP A 255 -7.29 -15.05 4.82
C ASP A 255 -8.44 -15.57 3.96
N VAL A 256 -9.67 -15.12 4.23
CA VAL A 256 -10.85 -15.53 3.46
C VAL A 256 -10.74 -15.13 1.99
N ILE A 257 -10.26 -13.92 1.72
CA ILE A 257 -10.15 -13.40 0.36
C ILE A 257 -8.99 -14.07 -0.40
N SER A 258 -7.84 -14.30 0.25
CA SER A 258 -6.68 -14.92 -0.39
C SER A 258 -6.82 -16.42 -0.64
N THR A 259 -7.63 -17.11 0.17
CA THR A 259 -7.92 -18.53 -0.03
C THR A 259 -8.96 -18.78 -1.13
N ALA A 260 -9.72 -17.76 -1.50
CA ALA A 260 -10.58 -17.81 -2.67
C ALA A 260 -9.72 -17.72 -3.94
N SER A 261 -9.60 -18.81 -4.70
CA SER A 261 -9.12 -18.74 -6.08
C SER A 261 -10.24 -18.11 -6.91
N SER A 262 -10.09 -16.83 -7.23
CA SER A 262 -11.06 -16.11 -8.05
C SER A 262 -10.42 -15.68 -9.36
N GLU A 263 -11.15 -15.82 -10.47
CA GLU A 263 -10.78 -15.24 -11.77
C GLU A 263 -11.31 -13.80 -11.91
N HIS A 264 -11.79 -13.20 -10.82
CA HIS A 264 -12.32 -11.84 -10.82
C HIS A 264 -11.20 -10.85 -11.15
N PRO A 265 -11.39 -9.94 -12.13
CA PRO A 265 -10.35 -9.00 -12.56
C PRO A 265 -9.83 -8.12 -11.42
N ASP A 266 -10.65 -7.89 -10.38
CA ASP A 266 -10.28 -7.09 -9.21
C ASP A 266 -9.80 -7.92 -8.00
N HIS A 267 -9.65 -9.25 -8.11
CA HIS A 267 -9.26 -10.10 -6.98
C HIS A 267 -7.93 -9.71 -6.37
N ASP A 268 -6.94 -9.46 -7.23
CA ASP A 268 -5.61 -9.04 -6.81
C ASP A 268 -5.68 -7.68 -6.09
N ALA A 269 -6.45 -6.72 -6.62
CA ALA A 269 -6.64 -5.42 -6.01
C ALA A 269 -7.33 -5.50 -4.63
N ILE A 270 -8.28 -6.41 -4.45
CA ILE A 270 -8.94 -6.63 -3.15
C ILE A 270 -7.99 -7.32 -2.17
N CYS A 271 -7.25 -8.32 -2.62
CA CYS A 271 -6.22 -8.94 -1.80
C CYS A 271 -5.23 -7.88 -1.32
N ASP A 272 -4.76 -7.03 -2.22
CA ASP A 272 -3.81 -5.97 -1.91
C ASP A 272 -4.38 -4.96 -0.91
N ALA A 273 -5.65 -4.56 -1.08
CA ALA A 273 -6.32 -3.70 -0.10
C ALA A 273 -6.47 -4.37 1.28
N ALA A 274 -6.81 -5.67 1.31
CA ALA A 274 -6.95 -6.43 2.56
C ALA A 274 -5.61 -6.58 3.30
N TYR A 275 -4.52 -6.85 2.58
CA TYR A 275 -3.18 -6.93 3.20
C TYR A 275 -2.66 -5.55 3.62
N ALA A 276 -2.92 -4.49 2.84
CA ALA A 276 -2.57 -3.13 3.23
C ALA A 276 -3.29 -2.73 4.53
N ALA A 277 -4.54 -3.13 4.70
CA ALA A 277 -5.28 -2.93 5.94
C ALA A 277 -4.65 -3.66 7.14
N VAL A 278 -4.22 -4.93 6.96
CA VAL A 278 -3.51 -5.68 8.01
C VAL A 278 -2.24 -4.96 8.45
N ASP A 279 -1.44 -4.46 7.50
CA ASP A 279 -0.21 -3.74 7.79
C ASP A 279 -0.49 -2.43 8.55
N HIS A 280 -1.43 -1.62 8.08
CA HIS A 280 -1.82 -0.36 8.73
C HIS A 280 -2.36 -0.58 10.15
N ILE A 281 -3.24 -1.56 10.35
CA ILE A 281 -3.81 -1.85 11.66
C ILE A 281 -2.73 -2.42 12.61
N THR A 282 -1.75 -3.14 12.08
CA THR A 282 -0.59 -3.59 12.88
C THR A 282 0.23 -2.40 13.37
N LEU A 283 0.47 -1.39 12.54
CA LEU A 283 1.17 -0.16 12.95
C LEU A 283 0.37 0.62 14.00
N MET A 284 -0.93 0.79 13.79
CA MET A 284 -1.84 1.44 14.74
C MET A 284 -1.87 0.72 16.11
N SER A 285 -1.76 -0.61 16.09
CA SER A 285 -1.70 -1.42 17.32
C SER A 285 -0.42 -1.20 18.14
N LEU A 286 0.65 -0.71 17.52
CA LEU A 286 1.89 -0.33 18.22
C LEU A 286 1.78 1.04 18.88
N GLU A 287 1.02 1.96 18.28
CA GLU A 287 0.78 3.30 18.82
C GLU A 287 -0.15 3.23 20.05
N ASN A 288 -1.10 2.30 20.05
CA ASN A 288 -1.99 1.97 21.16
C ASN A 288 -2.66 3.20 21.80
N ASP A 289 -3.18 4.08 20.94
CA ASP A 289 -3.93 5.26 21.34
C ASP A 289 -5.32 5.32 20.69
N MET A 290 -6.13 6.28 21.12
CA MET A 290 -7.52 6.43 20.68
C MET A 290 -7.64 6.83 19.21
N ASN A 291 -6.68 7.57 18.67
CA ASN A 291 -6.69 7.94 17.25
C ASN A 291 -6.37 6.73 16.40
N ALA A 292 -5.33 5.97 16.77
CA ALA A 292 -4.97 4.72 16.13
C ALA A 292 -6.13 3.70 16.13
N ALA A 293 -6.88 3.58 17.23
CA ALA A 293 -8.07 2.72 17.29
C ALA A 293 -9.21 3.23 16.38
N THR A 294 -9.40 4.54 16.28
CA THR A 294 -10.41 5.14 15.40
C THR A 294 -10.04 4.95 13.92
N ASP A 295 -8.77 5.11 13.59
CA ASP A 295 -8.24 4.93 12.24
C ASP A 295 -8.30 3.45 11.83
N ALA A 296 -8.00 2.52 12.74
CA ALA A 296 -8.12 1.09 12.50
C ALA A 296 -9.56 0.67 12.13
N VAL A 297 -10.56 1.19 12.85
CA VAL A 297 -11.97 0.97 12.52
C VAL A 297 -12.33 1.60 11.18
N THR A 298 -11.79 2.77 10.86
CA THR A 298 -12.02 3.46 9.59
C THR A 298 -11.48 2.66 8.41
N VAL A 299 -10.28 2.10 8.52
CA VAL A 299 -9.67 1.22 7.52
C VAL A 299 -10.57 -0.01 7.26
N LEU A 300 -11.10 -0.65 8.31
CA LEU A 300 -12.01 -1.78 8.15
C LEU A 300 -13.33 -1.40 7.48
N LEU A 301 -13.88 -0.22 7.77
CA LEU A 301 -15.10 0.29 7.14
C LEU A 301 -14.88 0.58 5.64
N GLN A 302 -13.74 1.15 5.27
CA GLN A 302 -13.37 1.37 3.88
C GLN A 302 -13.28 0.05 3.12
N LEU A 303 -12.58 -0.93 3.69
CA LEU A 303 -12.42 -2.25 3.09
C LEU A 303 -13.76 -2.99 2.93
N ARG A 304 -14.65 -2.89 3.93
CA ARG A 304 -16.04 -3.40 3.84
C ARG A 304 -16.82 -2.78 2.68
N ASN A 305 -16.71 -1.46 2.52
CA ASN A 305 -17.41 -0.73 1.46
C ASN A 305 -16.89 -1.16 0.08
N ASP A 306 -15.58 -1.26 -0.07
CA ASP A 306 -14.92 -1.71 -1.30
C ASP A 306 -15.34 -3.13 -1.69
N LEU A 307 -15.44 -4.03 -0.72
CA LEU A 307 -15.96 -5.39 -0.92
C LEU A 307 -17.44 -5.39 -1.32
N SER A 308 -18.26 -4.58 -0.65
CA SER A 308 -19.71 -4.52 -0.90
C SER A 308 -20.03 -3.99 -2.30
N VAL A 309 -19.31 -2.96 -2.75
CA VAL A 309 -19.46 -2.40 -4.11
C VAL A 309 -19.15 -3.46 -5.17
N ARG A 310 -18.10 -4.26 -4.95
CA ARG A 310 -17.65 -5.29 -5.90
C ARG A 310 -18.51 -6.56 -5.89
N VAL A 311 -19.16 -6.90 -4.78
CA VAL A 311 -20.17 -7.99 -4.74
C VAL A 311 -21.46 -7.62 -5.49
N ALA A 312 -21.79 -6.33 -5.50
CA ALA A 312 -22.99 -5.79 -6.15
C ALA A 312 -22.82 -5.54 -7.66
N ALA A 313 -21.57 -5.39 -8.14
CA ALA A 313 -21.21 -5.32 -9.56
C ALA A 313 -21.37 -6.68 -10.27
#